data_AF-A0A371CXZ2-F1
#
_entry.id   AF-A0A371CXZ2-F1
#
_cell.length_a   1.000
_cell.length_b   1.000
_cell.length_c   1.000
_cell.angle_alpha   90.00
_cell.angle_beta   90.00
_cell.angle_gamma   90.00
#
_symmetry.space_group_name_H-M   'P 1'
#
loop_
_entity.id
_entity.type
_entity.pdbx_description
1 polymer ?
#
loop_
_entity_poly.entity_id
_entity_poly.type
_entity_poly.pdbx_seq_one_letter_code
_entity_poly.pdbx_strand_id
1 'polypeptide(L)'
;MSVQAYIGAFVVAFLLWTLVSSRLSSTRSPLSSVAGPQKDHWLTGNLHRLFKDGLEYSFDLFAKYGSVIKVHGVLGVRADQLLVSDPRALYHILLKDQDVYQESDMFIMTNRLLFGEGLISTLGEQHRKQRKMLNPVFSLANMRSLLPTIQPIADTLFEHLRGELPEDGSTKEVDILPWMARGTLEYVGRAVLGISLDMLDTMKSDKYADAIRTVAHTGLKVFFLRPLVPMAMRHLSPYWRNKLVDWLPFPALRELREISYVLERSARKVFLERKAAMQDELDSDVGDKRDLMTIMLNANMSTSEHERMSEDELVGQINTFLLAGQETTTTALARILYILAREPHAQARLRTEIRKAKKQYASEQGLEEDWERVNLPYDVLVHLPFLDAVVRETLRVYPPTSMLNRTCTKDAILPLQFPVRSTAGEEVTAIHVPAGTNIIMSILGSNHEKRVWGEDASEWRPERWLNANGERIGFGKNVDLAFGEESVGQDVEGSPGFRNGVKYPGVYATMMTFLGGGRACIGFKFAEMEMKQIISTLACQLHFSLPSAANCDGVKKEVYWRMDGLQVPVIRPPHGDLKTMQCPLDVRLVRNSDFL
;
A
#
# COMPACT_ATOMS: atom_id res chain seq x y z
N MET A 1 5.21 21.65 42.03
CA MET A 1 5.41 21.07 40.69
C MET A 1 4.06 20.75 40.09
N SER A 2 3.80 21.14 38.83
CA SER A 2 2.54 20.80 38.16
C SER A 2 2.43 19.28 37.97
N VAL A 3 1.22 18.74 37.87
CA VAL A 3 0.98 17.32 37.52
C VAL A 3 1.73 16.92 36.25
N GLN A 4 1.85 17.85 35.30
CA GLN A 4 2.62 17.69 34.07
C GLN A 4 4.11 17.43 34.34
N ALA A 5 4.70 18.09 35.33
CA ALA A 5 6.10 17.88 35.70
C ALA A 5 6.34 16.49 36.31
N TYR A 6 5.38 15.96 37.09
CA TYR A 6 5.47 14.60 37.64
C TYR A 6 5.28 13.52 36.55
N ILE A 7 4.33 13.71 35.64
CA ILE A 7 4.14 12.80 34.50
C ILE A 7 5.37 12.81 33.60
N GLY A 8 5.89 14.00 33.29
CA GLY A 8 7.13 14.15 32.52
C GLY A 8 8.31 13.44 33.20
N ALA A 9 8.49 13.66 34.50
CA ALA A 9 9.54 12.99 35.28
C ALA A 9 9.36 11.45 35.30
N PHE A 10 8.12 10.95 35.41
CA PHE A 10 7.84 9.52 35.35
C PHE A 10 8.14 8.91 33.98
N VAL A 11 7.72 9.58 32.90
CA VAL A 11 8.02 9.12 31.53
C VAL A 11 9.54 9.09 31.31
N VAL A 12 10.25 10.13 31.73
CA VAL A 12 11.72 10.18 31.65
C VAL A 12 12.36 9.08 32.50
N ALA A 13 11.90 8.88 33.74
CA ALA A 13 12.40 7.82 34.62
C ALA A 13 12.13 6.42 34.06
N PHE A 14 10.97 6.17 33.47
CA PHE A 14 10.63 4.92 32.81
C PHE A 14 11.48 4.67 31.56
N LEU A 15 11.69 5.69 30.73
CA LEU A 15 12.60 5.63 29.57
C LEU A 15 14.04 5.36 30.00
N LEU A 16 14.51 6.03 31.06
CA LEU A 16 15.85 5.80 31.63
C LEU A 16 15.96 4.41 32.24
N TRP A 17 14.94 3.93 32.97
CA TRP A 17 14.91 2.59 33.52
C TRP A 17 14.95 1.53 32.42
N THR A 18 14.14 1.66 31.37
CA THR A 18 14.13 0.73 30.23
C THR A 18 15.47 0.75 29.49
N LEU A 19 16.07 1.92 29.28
CA LEU A 19 17.41 2.07 28.72
C LEU A 19 18.49 1.39 29.56
N VAL A 20 18.53 1.68 30.87
CA VAL A 20 19.53 1.16 31.80
C VAL A 20 19.35 -0.34 32.01
N SER A 21 18.12 -0.81 32.22
CA SER A 21 17.82 -2.24 32.36
C SER A 21 18.14 -3.01 31.07
N SER A 22 17.86 -2.47 29.88
CA SER A 22 18.27 -3.10 28.62
C SER A 22 19.78 -3.17 28.46
N ARG A 23 20.54 -2.22 29.01
CA ARG A 23 22.01 -2.22 28.96
C ARG A 23 22.61 -3.18 29.98
N LEU A 24 22.08 -3.20 31.20
CA LEU A 24 22.58 -4.03 32.31
C LEU A 24 22.18 -5.51 32.16
N SER A 25 21.06 -5.81 31.50
CA SER A 25 20.62 -7.18 31.21
C SER A 25 21.25 -7.80 29.95
N SER A 26 22.31 -7.17 29.42
CA SER A 26 22.97 -7.57 28.16
C SER A 26 23.69 -8.92 28.26
N THR A 27 22.91 -10.01 28.22
CA THR A 27 23.35 -11.23 27.54
C THR A 27 23.55 -10.92 26.05
N ARG A 28 24.44 -11.66 25.37
CA ARG A 28 24.67 -11.51 23.93
C ARG A 28 23.32 -11.52 23.18
N SER A 29 23.19 -10.69 22.15
CA SER A 29 21.99 -10.68 21.29
C SER A 29 21.64 -12.10 20.86
N PRO A 30 20.37 -12.52 20.96
CA PRO A 30 19.98 -13.85 20.55
C PRO A 30 20.09 -14.06 19.04
N LEU A 31 20.24 -12.97 18.27
CA LEU A 31 20.53 -12.96 16.84
C LEU A 31 22.04 -12.74 16.57
N SER A 32 22.91 -13.01 17.55
CA SER A 32 24.36 -12.79 17.43
C SER A 32 25.01 -13.57 16.28
N SER A 33 24.44 -14.70 15.88
CA SER A 33 24.90 -15.50 14.74
C SER A 33 24.55 -14.89 13.37
N VAL A 34 23.51 -14.05 13.26
CA VAL A 34 23.07 -13.47 11.98
C VAL A 34 23.94 -12.25 11.65
N ALA A 35 24.50 -12.20 10.44
CA ALA A 35 25.30 -11.08 9.98
C ALA A 35 24.44 -9.83 9.72
N GLY A 36 25.07 -8.66 9.79
CA GLY A 36 24.40 -7.40 9.55
C GLY A 36 25.33 -6.19 9.68
N PRO A 37 24.87 -5.01 9.26
CA PRO A 37 25.61 -3.76 9.37
C PRO A 37 25.96 -3.42 10.82
N GLN A 38 27.11 -2.76 11.00
CA GLN A 38 27.48 -2.18 12.29
C GLN A 38 26.47 -1.09 12.71
N LYS A 39 26.36 -0.86 14.02
CA LYS A 39 25.51 0.20 14.57
C LYS A 39 26.11 1.56 14.22
N ASP A 40 25.33 2.42 13.57
CA ASP A 40 25.76 3.82 13.35
C ASP A 40 25.86 4.57 14.68
N HIS A 41 24.90 4.31 15.58
CA HIS A 41 24.89 4.88 16.92
C HIS A 41 24.33 3.87 17.94
N TRP A 42 24.86 3.91 19.17
CA TRP A 42 24.51 2.93 20.20
C TRP A 42 23.03 2.98 20.64
N LEU A 43 22.40 4.15 20.54
CA LEU A 43 21.02 4.37 20.96
C LEU A 43 19.99 4.11 19.85
N THR A 44 20.29 4.58 18.63
CA THR A 44 19.34 4.57 17.50
C THR A 44 19.60 3.44 16.51
N GLY A 45 20.72 2.74 16.65
CA GLY A 45 21.14 1.67 15.75
C GLY A 45 21.31 2.20 14.33
N ASN A 46 20.80 1.46 13.35
CA ASN A 46 20.85 1.78 11.92
C ASN A 46 19.50 1.57 11.21
N LEU A 47 18.44 1.21 11.94
CA LEU A 47 17.11 0.99 11.38
C LEU A 47 16.54 2.22 10.66
N HIS A 48 16.83 3.42 11.18
CA HIS A 48 16.37 4.69 10.60
C HIS A 48 16.85 4.91 9.15
N ARG A 49 17.97 4.29 8.75
CA ARG A 49 18.49 4.39 7.37
C ARG A 49 17.63 3.63 6.36
N LEU A 50 16.90 2.60 6.79
CA LEU A 50 15.91 1.92 5.93
C LEU A 50 14.73 2.83 5.54
N PHE A 51 14.53 3.95 6.24
CA PHE A 51 13.49 4.93 5.93
C PHE A 51 14.06 6.18 5.24
N LYS A 52 15.22 6.68 5.68
CA LYS A 52 15.83 7.91 5.15
C LYS A 52 16.48 7.72 3.77
N ASP A 53 17.39 6.76 3.67
CA ASP A 53 18.17 6.43 2.46
C ASP A 53 17.66 5.10 1.85
N GLY A 54 16.38 4.80 2.09
CA GLY A 54 15.88 3.42 2.19
C GLY A 54 16.16 2.51 1.01
N LEU A 55 16.15 3.04 -0.23
CA LEU A 55 16.28 2.25 -1.45
C LEU A 55 17.73 1.78 -1.64
N GLU A 56 18.65 2.74 -1.74
CA GLU A 56 20.08 2.50 -1.92
C GLU A 56 20.64 1.69 -0.74
N TYR A 57 20.29 2.10 0.49
CA TYR A 57 20.74 1.40 1.68
C TYR A 57 20.22 -0.05 1.73
N SER A 58 18.96 -0.30 1.37
CA SER A 58 18.44 -1.67 1.32
C SER A 58 19.17 -2.53 0.30
N PHE A 59 19.45 -2.00 -0.90
CA PHE A 59 20.19 -2.74 -1.93
C PHE A 59 21.63 -3.04 -1.51
N ASP A 60 22.33 -2.09 -0.90
CA ASP A 60 23.67 -2.32 -0.35
C ASP A 60 23.67 -3.43 0.71
N LEU A 61 22.65 -3.46 1.57
CA LEU A 61 22.49 -4.49 2.57
C LEU A 61 22.25 -5.86 1.93
N PHE A 62 21.33 -5.98 0.97
CA PHE A 62 21.04 -7.26 0.31
C PHE A 62 22.24 -7.77 -0.50
N ALA A 63 22.95 -6.88 -1.19
CA ALA A 63 24.17 -7.22 -1.92
C ALA A 63 25.27 -7.75 -1.01
N LYS A 64 25.41 -7.18 0.20
CA LYS A 64 26.49 -7.54 1.14
C LYS A 64 26.19 -8.73 2.03
N TYR A 65 24.95 -8.86 2.53
CA TYR A 65 24.60 -9.82 3.57
C TYR A 65 23.63 -10.92 3.11
N GLY A 66 22.99 -10.75 1.95
CA GLY A 66 22.01 -11.70 1.43
C GLY A 66 20.58 -11.42 1.91
N SER A 67 19.72 -12.45 1.91
CA SER A 67 18.27 -12.33 2.05
C SER A 67 17.76 -12.24 3.50
N VAL A 68 18.63 -12.44 4.50
CA VAL A 68 18.29 -12.25 5.92
C VAL A 68 19.40 -11.52 6.64
N ILE A 69 19.05 -10.37 7.24
CA ILE A 69 20.02 -9.40 7.74
C ILE A 69 19.60 -8.95 9.13
N LYS A 70 20.54 -8.95 10.08
CA LYS A 70 20.32 -8.34 11.39
C LYS A 70 20.43 -6.82 11.29
N VAL A 71 19.40 -6.10 11.70
CA VAL A 71 19.40 -4.63 11.81
C VAL A 71 19.13 -4.19 13.24
N HIS A 72 19.57 -2.98 13.58
CA HIS A 72 19.53 -2.48 14.95
C HIS A 72 18.53 -1.33 15.08
N GLY A 73 17.49 -1.54 15.90
CA GLY A 73 16.49 -0.54 16.25
C GLY A 73 16.89 0.41 17.37
N VAL A 74 15.92 1.20 17.83
CA VAL A 74 16.09 2.19 18.91
C VAL A 74 16.01 1.48 20.28
N LEU A 75 16.83 1.90 21.24
CA LEU A 75 16.93 1.39 22.63
C LEU A 75 17.74 0.08 22.83
N GLY A 76 18.90 -0.06 22.18
CA GLY A 76 19.94 -1.01 22.61
C GLY A 76 19.81 -2.46 22.09
N VAL A 77 20.47 -3.41 22.76
CA VAL A 77 20.72 -4.80 22.27
C VAL A 77 19.43 -5.64 22.12
N ARG A 78 18.35 -5.31 22.85
CA ARG A 78 17.04 -5.95 22.71
C ARG A 78 16.24 -5.45 21.49
N ALA A 79 16.77 -4.46 20.78
CA ALA A 79 16.16 -3.89 19.58
C ALA A 79 16.75 -4.47 18.28
N ASP A 80 17.51 -5.57 18.34
CA ASP A 80 17.93 -6.29 17.15
C ASP A 80 16.70 -6.90 16.46
N GLN A 81 16.58 -6.67 15.15
CA GLN A 81 15.48 -7.13 14.31
C GLN A 81 16.04 -7.85 13.09
N LEU A 82 15.19 -8.65 12.44
CA LEU A 82 15.56 -9.34 11.20
C LEU A 82 14.91 -8.64 10.01
N LEU A 83 15.70 -8.14 9.08
CA LEU A 83 15.25 -7.76 7.73
C LEU A 83 15.27 -9.00 6.85
N VAL A 84 14.11 -9.42 6.33
CA VAL A 84 13.92 -10.71 5.64
C VAL A 84 13.31 -10.50 4.25
N SER A 85 13.98 -10.99 3.23
CA SER A 85 13.51 -11.09 1.83
C SER A 85 13.61 -12.50 1.25
N ASP A 86 13.93 -13.50 2.08
CA ASP A 86 14.08 -14.89 1.63
C ASP A 86 12.72 -15.54 1.31
N PRO A 87 12.52 -16.15 0.12
CA PRO A 87 11.23 -16.73 -0.28
C PRO A 87 10.68 -17.78 0.69
N ARG A 88 11.54 -18.68 1.19
CA ARG A 88 11.13 -19.76 2.09
C ARG A 88 10.83 -19.24 3.49
N ALA A 89 11.65 -18.30 3.96
CA ALA A 89 11.39 -17.62 5.22
C ALA A 89 10.04 -16.88 5.18
N LEU A 90 9.76 -16.12 4.10
CA LEU A 90 8.50 -15.42 3.94
C LEU A 90 7.31 -16.37 3.79
N TYR A 91 7.48 -17.52 3.14
CA TYR A 91 6.46 -18.57 3.12
C TYR A 91 6.12 -19.08 4.52
N HIS A 92 7.14 -19.31 5.37
CA HIS A 92 6.92 -19.68 6.76
C HIS A 92 6.22 -18.57 7.55
N ILE A 93 6.68 -17.33 7.42
CA ILE A 93 6.14 -16.18 8.15
C ILE A 93 4.67 -15.90 7.78
N LEU A 94 4.31 -16.01 6.51
CA LEU A 94 3.01 -15.55 6.01
C LEU A 94 1.98 -16.66 5.84
N LEU A 95 2.41 -17.91 5.58
CA LEU A 95 1.50 -19.01 5.27
C LEU A 95 1.61 -20.13 6.31
N LYS A 96 2.78 -20.79 6.41
CA LYS A 96 2.90 -22.05 7.13
C LYS A 96 2.83 -21.88 8.65
N ASP A 97 3.55 -20.93 9.21
CA ASP A 97 3.65 -20.67 10.65
C ASP A 97 3.06 -19.29 11.00
N GLN A 98 2.03 -18.86 10.28
CA GLN A 98 1.45 -17.50 10.40
C GLN A 98 0.92 -17.17 11.80
N ASP A 99 0.57 -18.17 12.61
CA ASP A 99 0.12 -18.00 13.99
C ASP A 99 1.28 -17.67 14.95
N VAL A 100 2.50 -18.07 14.59
CA VAL A 100 3.75 -17.74 15.30
C VAL A 100 4.16 -16.30 15.01
N TYR A 101 3.96 -15.82 13.79
CA TYR A 101 4.39 -14.49 13.34
C TYR A 101 3.21 -13.53 13.18
N GLN A 102 2.94 -12.73 14.21
CA GLN A 102 1.76 -11.86 14.25
C GLN A 102 2.11 -10.38 14.09
N GLU A 103 1.12 -9.53 13.83
CA GLU A 103 1.31 -8.08 13.96
C GLU A 103 1.67 -7.71 15.40
N SER A 104 2.46 -6.65 15.57
CA SER A 104 2.82 -6.18 16.91
C SER A 104 1.60 -5.62 17.67
N ASP A 105 1.61 -5.74 19.00
CA ASP A 105 0.62 -5.09 19.88
C ASP A 105 0.47 -3.60 19.57
N MET A 106 1.60 -2.91 19.35
CA MET A 106 1.63 -1.49 19.03
C MET A 106 0.85 -1.20 17.74
N PHE A 107 1.07 -1.98 16.68
CA PHE A 107 0.38 -1.83 15.40
C PHE A 107 -1.14 -2.01 15.58
N ILE A 108 -1.55 -3.13 16.18
CA ILE A 108 -2.95 -3.49 16.38
C ILE A 108 -3.68 -2.45 17.23
N MET A 109 -3.11 -2.06 18.38
CA MET A 109 -3.76 -1.13 19.29
C MET A 109 -3.78 0.31 18.77
N THR A 110 -2.73 0.75 18.04
CA THR A 110 -2.75 2.06 17.39
C THR A 110 -3.84 2.13 16.32
N ASN A 111 -3.93 1.11 15.46
CA ASN A 111 -4.96 1.07 14.42
C ASN A 111 -6.36 0.95 15.02
N ARG A 112 -6.54 0.23 16.13
CA ARG A 112 -7.83 0.16 16.83
C ARG A 112 -8.28 1.52 17.36
N LEU A 113 -7.36 2.33 17.91
CA LEU A 113 -7.66 3.69 18.38
C LEU A 113 -8.04 4.64 17.25
N LEU A 114 -7.40 4.51 16.08
CA LEU A 114 -7.60 5.44 14.97
C LEU A 114 -8.80 5.05 14.08
N PHE A 115 -8.97 3.76 13.81
CA PHE A 115 -9.85 3.28 12.75
C PHE A 115 -11.00 2.40 13.26
N GLY A 116 -11.01 2.02 14.55
CA GLY A 116 -11.99 1.09 15.12
C GLY A 116 -11.62 -0.38 14.90
N GLU A 117 -12.57 -1.29 15.09
CA GLU A 117 -12.35 -2.76 15.00
C GLU A 117 -12.44 -3.32 13.57
N GLY A 118 -11.75 -2.66 12.63
CA GLY A 118 -11.63 -3.13 11.25
C GLY A 118 -10.57 -4.21 11.03
N LEU A 119 -10.45 -4.70 9.79
CA LEU A 119 -9.55 -5.82 9.44
C LEU A 119 -8.07 -5.53 9.79
N ILE A 120 -7.64 -4.27 9.71
CA ILE A 120 -6.25 -3.87 10.00
C ILE A 120 -5.91 -3.84 11.50
N SER A 121 -6.92 -3.86 12.38
CA SER A 121 -6.77 -3.69 13.83
C SER A 121 -7.15 -4.93 14.64
N THR A 122 -7.31 -6.09 13.99
CA THR A 122 -7.69 -7.35 14.64
C THR A 122 -6.67 -8.47 14.42
N LEU A 123 -6.67 -9.45 15.33
CA LEU A 123 -5.81 -10.64 15.30
C LEU A 123 -6.65 -11.91 15.49
N GLY A 124 -6.03 -13.07 15.23
CA GLY A 124 -6.59 -14.39 15.53
C GLY A 124 -7.95 -14.65 14.89
N GLU A 125 -8.85 -15.22 15.69
CA GLU A 125 -10.19 -15.63 15.27
C GLU A 125 -11.05 -14.49 14.75
N GLN A 126 -11.01 -13.32 15.40
CA GLN A 126 -11.76 -12.14 14.96
C GLN A 126 -11.31 -11.72 13.55
N HIS A 127 -10.01 -11.61 13.33
CA HIS A 127 -9.46 -11.28 12.01
C HIS A 127 -9.82 -12.35 10.96
N ARG A 128 -9.73 -13.64 11.32
CA ARG A 128 -10.09 -14.76 10.43
C ARG A 128 -11.56 -14.67 9.99
N LYS A 129 -12.47 -14.40 10.93
CA LYS A 129 -13.90 -14.22 10.70
C LYS A 129 -14.19 -13.01 9.79
N GLN A 130 -13.63 -11.85 10.12
CA GLN A 130 -13.75 -10.64 9.30
C GLN A 130 -13.25 -10.89 7.87
N ARG A 131 -12.07 -11.52 7.72
CA ARG A 131 -11.50 -11.83 6.40
C ARG A 131 -12.36 -12.81 5.60
N LYS A 132 -12.89 -13.87 6.22
CA LYS A 132 -13.79 -14.84 5.56
C LYS A 132 -15.00 -14.14 4.95
N MET A 133 -15.58 -13.18 5.65
CA MET A 133 -16.76 -12.43 5.17
C MET A 133 -16.37 -11.34 4.15
N LEU A 134 -15.18 -10.73 4.24
CA LEU A 134 -14.73 -9.71 3.28
C LEU A 134 -14.19 -10.26 1.96
N ASN A 135 -13.60 -11.45 1.92
CA ASN A 135 -13.02 -12.00 0.69
C ASN A 135 -14.03 -12.07 -0.49
N PRO A 136 -15.29 -12.54 -0.31
CA PRO A 136 -16.29 -12.55 -1.37
C PRO A 136 -16.68 -11.16 -1.86
N VAL A 137 -16.58 -10.12 -1.02
CA VAL A 137 -16.90 -8.73 -1.38
C VAL A 137 -16.00 -8.28 -2.53
N PHE A 138 -14.72 -8.68 -2.52
CA PHE A 138 -13.74 -8.38 -3.57
C PHE A 138 -13.65 -9.47 -4.67
N SER A 139 -14.74 -10.22 -4.91
CA SER A 139 -14.80 -11.23 -5.96
C SER A 139 -14.71 -10.63 -7.37
N LEU A 140 -14.34 -11.46 -8.36
CA LEU A 140 -14.26 -11.05 -9.77
C LEU A 140 -15.62 -10.55 -10.29
N ALA A 141 -16.72 -11.20 -9.89
CA ALA A 141 -18.07 -10.81 -10.28
C ALA A 141 -18.40 -9.39 -9.81
N ASN A 142 -18.04 -9.06 -8.56
CA ASN A 142 -18.25 -7.73 -8.00
C ASN A 142 -17.34 -6.68 -8.67
N MET A 143 -16.10 -7.03 -9.00
CA MET A 143 -15.21 -6.11 -9.75
C MET A 143 -15.80 -5.76 -11.12
N ARG A 144 -16.29 -6.76 -11.86
CA ARG A 144 -16.97 -6.53 -13.15
C ARG A 144 -18.17 -5.60 -13.01
N SER A 145 -18.95 -5.77 -11.94
CA SER A 145 -20.14 -4.95 -11.72
C SER A 145 -19.86 -3.54 -11.22
N LEU A 146 -18.72 -3.32 -10.56
CA LEU A 146 -18.31 -2.01 -10.05
C LEU A 146 -17.73 -1.09 -11.12
N LEU A 147 -17.10 -1.65 -12.16
CA LEU A 147 -16.39 -0.86 -13.16
C LEU A 147 -17.25 0.26 -13.79
N PRO A 148 -18.52 0.04 -14.16
CA PRO A 148 -19.38 1.12 -14.68
C PRO A 148 -19.61 2.26 -13.69
N THR A 149 -19.58 1.99 -12.37
CA THR A 149 -19.75 3.01 -11.33
C THR A 149 -18.54 3.94 -11.21
N ILE A 150 -17.34 3.42 -11.48
CA ILE A 150 -16.09 4.16 -11.29
C ILE A 150 -15.55 4.79 -12.57
N GLN A 151 -15.95 4.30 -13.75
CA GLN A 151 -15.57 4.87 -15.04
C GLN A 151 -15.80 6.39 -15.14
N PRO A 152 -16.99 6.93 -14.77
CA PRO A 152 -17.23 8.37 -14.81
C PRO A 152 -16.29 9.21 -13.94
N ILE A 153 -15.69 8.60 -12.91
CA ILE A 153 -14.74 9.29 -12.02
C ILE A 153 -13.44 9.59 -12.76
N ALA A 154 -12.94 8.65 -13.58
CA ALA A 154 -11.77 8.89 -14.41
C ALA A 154 -12.02 9.97 -15.47
N ASP A 155 -13.22 10.00 -16.06
CA ASP A 155 -13.60 11.02 -17.04
C ASP A 155 -13.70 12.40 -16.39
N THR A 156 -14.30 12.48 -15.20
CA THR A 156 -14.36 13.73 -14.42
C THR A 156 -12.96 14.21 -14.01
N LEU A 157 -12.09 13.29 -13.59
CA LEU A 157 -10.69 13.59 -13.27
C LEU A 157 -9.94 14.13 -14.50
N PHE A 158 -10.16 13.54 -15.68
CA PHE A 158 -9.61 14.04 -16.93
C PHE A 158 -10.10 15.46 -17.25
N GLU A 159 -11.41 15.72 -17.17
CA GLU A 159 -11.97 17.04 -17.50
C GLU A 159 -11.44 18.14 -16.57
N HIS A 160 -11.26 17.85 -15.27
CA HIS A 160 -10.63 18.78 -14.36
C HIS A 160 -9.16 19.05 -14.71
N LEU A 161 -8.37 18.00 -14.98
CA LEU A 161 -6.98 18.15 -15.42
C LEU A 161 -6.89 18.93 -16.73
N ARG A 162 -7.76 18.64 -17.70
CA ARG A 162 -7.87 19.36 -18.97
C ARG A 162 -8.19 20.83 -18.75
N GLY A 163 -9.09 21.16 -17.83
CA GLY A 163 -9.45 22.53 -17.48
C GLY A 163 -8.28 23.34 -16.89
N GLU A 164 -7.24 22.67 -16.35
CA GLU A 164 -6.02 23.34 -15.94
C GLU A 164 -5.08 23.65 -17.11
N LEU A 165 -5.21 22.98 -18.25
CA LEU A 165 -4.26 23.10 -19.36
C LEU A 165 -4.52 24.34 -20.22
N PRO A 166 -3.46 24.95 -20.80
CA PRO A 166 -3.60 26.06 -21.74
C PRO A 166 -4.39 25.68 -23.00
N GLU A 167 -5.26 26.58 -23.46
CA GLU A 167 -6.06 26.39 -24.69
C GLU A 167 -5.20 26.35 -25.96
N ASP A 168 -4.02 26.94 -25.93
CA ASP A 168 -3.06 26.95 -27.06
C ASP A 168 -2.37 25.59 -27.28
N GLY A 169 -2.66 24.59 -26.44
CA GLY A 169 -2.07 23.25 -26.51
C GLY A 169 -0.60 23.20 -26.10
N SER A 170 -0.10 24.26 -25.45
CA SER A 170 1.20 24.26 -24.80
C SER A 170 1.21 23.36 -23.55
N THR A 171 2.42 23.13 -23.05
CA THR A 171 2.63 22.25 -21.90
C THR A 171 2.55 23.05 -20.61
N LYS A 172 1.89 22.49 -19.60
CA LYS A 172 1.81 23.07 -18.26
C LYS A 172 2.31 22.08 -17.23
N GLU A 173 3.10 22.57 -16.28
CA GLU A 173 3.49 21.79 -15.12
C GLU A 173 2.28 21.61 -14.19
N VAL A 174 1.96 20.36 -13.86
CA VAL A 174 0.88 19.97 -12.95
C VAL A 174 1.44 19.01 -11.91
N ASP A 175 1.18 19.27 -10.63
CA ASP A 175 1.43 18.27 -9.59
C ASP A 175 0.35 17.18 -9.67
N ILE A 176 0.73 16.00 -10.16
CA ILE A 176 -0.24 14.92 -10.37
C ILE A 176 -0.62 14.20 -9.07
N LEU A 177 0.18 14.33 -8.00
CA LEU A 177 -0.02 13.54 -6.78
C LEU A 177 -1.34 13.92 -6.07
N PRO A 178 -1.68 15.21 -5.88
CA PRO A 178 -2.98 15.62 -5.35
C PRO A 178 -4.15 15.15 -6.22
N TRP A 179 -4.00 15.15 -7.55
CA TRP A 179 -5.04 14.68 -8.47
C TRP A 179 -5.29 13.18 -8.33
N MET A 180 -4.23 12.38 -8.21
CA MET A 180 -4.36 10.94 -7.91
C MET A 180 -4.97 10.71 -6.53
N ALA A 181 -4.57 11.49 -5.52
CA ALA A 181 -5.14 11.41 -4.17
C ALA A 181 -6.64 11.68 -4.14
N ARG A 182 -7.11 12.68 -4.89
CA ARG A 182 -8.54 13.02 -5.01
C ARG A 182 -9.31 11.95 -5.77
N GLY A 183 -8.77 11.49 -6.90
CA GLY A 183 -9.35 10.42 -7.70
C GLY A 183 -9.55 9.16 -6.87
N THR A 184 -8.49 8.67 -6.22
CA THR A 184 -8.58 7.43 -5.43
C THR A 184 -9.54 7.52 -4.24
N LEU A 185 -9.60 8.67 -3.55
CA LEU A 185 -10.63 8.89 -2.51
C LEU A 185 -12.04 8.80 -3.09
N GLU A 186 -12.29 9.40 -4.26
CA GLU A 186 -13.60 9.37 -4.91
C GLU A 186 -13.96 7.95 -5.40
N TYR A 187 -12.98 7.19 -5.89
CA TYR A 187 -13.13 5.77 -6.24
C TYR A 187 -13.55 4.95 -5.01
N VAL A 188 -12.84 5.09 -3.88
CA VAL A 188 -13.21 4.38 -2.66
C VAL A 188 -14.57 4.85 -2.13
N GLY A 189 -14.85 6.15 -2.14
CA GLY A 189 -16.14 6.71 -1.75
C GLY A 189 -17.29 6.05 -2.53
N ARG A 190 -17.26 6.10 -3.86
CA ARG A 190 -18.38 5.61 -4.69
C ARG A 190 -18.44 4.10 -4.78
N ALA A 191 -17.31 3.45 -5.04
CA ALA A 191 -17.27 2.02 -5.31
C ALA A 191 -17.35 1.18 -4.04
N VAL A 192 -16.72 1.66 -2.96
CA VAL A 192 -16.62 0.90 -1.72
C VAL A 192 -17.69 1.33 -0.73
N LEU A 193 -17.92 2.63 -0.55
CA LEU A 193 -18.85 3.14 0.46
C LEU A 193 -20.24 3.50 -0.08
N GLY A 194 -20.40 3.57 -1.41
CA GLY A 194 -21.66 3.97 -2.04
C GLY A 194 -21.99 5.46 -1.91
N ILE A 195 -21.00 6.32 -1.61
CA ILE A 195 -21.18 7.77 -1.43
C ILE A 195 -20.23 8.59 -2.31
N SER A 196 -20.66 9.77 -2.74
CA SER A 196 -19.75 10.76 -3.33
C SER A 196 -19.07 11.51 -2.19
N LEU A 197 -17.73 11.59 -2.20
CA LEU A 197 -16.99 12.47 -1.30
C LEU A 197 -16.73 13.85 -1.94
N ASP A 198 -17.14 14.02 -3.21
CA ASP A 198 -16.96 15.21 -4.04
C ASP A 198 -15.49 15.69 -4.08
N MET A 199 -14.54 14.76 -4.04
CA MET A 199 -13.12 15.08 -3.85
C MET A 199 -12.45 15.72 -5.07
N LEU A 200 -13.02 15.52 -6.25
CA LEU A 200 -12.54 16.09 -7.51
C LEU A 200 -12.85 17.58 -7.65
N ASP A 201 -13.85 18.10 -6.91
CA ASP A 201 -14.11 19.53 -6.82
C ASP A 201 -13.13 20.18 -5.84
N THR A 202 -12.19 20.96 -6.35
CA THR A 202 -11.16 21.63 -5.54
C THR A 202 -11.72 22.70 -4.60
N MET A 203 -12.95 23.17 -4.86
CA MET A 203 -13.62 24.20 -4.04
C MET A 203 -14.34 23.60 -2.82
N LYS A 204 -14.58 22.29 -2.83
CA LYS A 204 -15.20 21.57 -1.71
C LYS A 204 -14.13 20.98 -0.80
N SER A 205 -14.39 21.05 0.50
CA SER A 205 -13.63 20.32 1.51
C SER A 205 -14.55 19.35 2.24
N ASP A 206 -14.11 18.10 2.35
CA ASP A 206 -14.78 17.09 3.14
C ASP A 206 -13.91 16.76 4.36
N LYS A 207 -14.47 16.94 5.56
CA LYS A 207 -13.74 16.74 6.81
C LYS A 207 -13.28 15.30 7.00
N TYR A 208 -14.00 14.33 6.42
CA TYR A 208 -13.65 12.92 6.52
C TYR A 208 -12.42 12.62 5.67
N ALA A 209 -12.43 13.06 4.41
CA ALA A 209 -11.28 12.97 3.51
C ALA A 209 -10.04 13.72 4.04
N ASP A 210 -10.22 14.91 4.62
CA ASP A 210 -9.14 15.66 5.26
C ASP A 210 -8.52 14.90 6.43
N ALA A 211 -9.35 14.27 7.28
CA ALA A 211 -8.88 13.44 8.39
C ALA A 211 -8.08 12.23 7.88
N ILE A 212 -8.53 11.55 6.82
CA ILE A 212 -7.80 10.43 6.20
C ILE A 212 -6.46 10.88 5.63
N ARG A 213 -6.40 12.00 4.90
CA ARG A 213 -5.14 12.48 4.29
C ARG A 213 -4.10 12.95 5.31
N THR A 214 -4.54 13.39 6.48
CA THR A 214 -3.65 13.97 7.51
C THR A 214 -3.22 12.97 8.58
N VAL A 215 -3.96 11.87 8.79
CA VAL A 215 -3.71 10.91 9.88
C VAL A 215 -2.29 10.34 9.85
N ALA A 216 -1.77 9.97 8.66
CA ALA A 216 -0.43 9.41 8.53
C ALA A 216 0.65 10.44 8.91
N HIS A 217 0.56 11.65 8.36
CA HIS A 217 1.52 12.72 8.62
C HIS A 217 1.50 13.17 10.09
N THR A 218 0.32 13.31 10.69
CA THR A 218 0.19 13.68 12.11
C THR A 218 0.66 12.54 13.02
N GLY A 219 0.41 11.28 12.65
CA GLY A 219 0.93 10.09 13.34
C GLY A 219 2.46 10.02 13.37
N LEU A 220 3.15 10.41 12.28
CA LEU A 220 4.61 10.48 12.23
C LEU A 220 5.20 11.45 13.26
N LYS A 221 4.54 12.59 13.51
CA LYS A 221 4.99 13.59 14.50
C LYS A 221 5.00 13.05 15.94
N VAL A 222 4.19 12.02 16.23
CA VAL A 222 4.09 11.38 17.55
C VAL A 222 4.60 9.94 17.55
N PHE A 223 5.39 9.55 16.54
CA PHE A 223 5.86 8.18 16.36
C PHE A 223 6.58 7.62 17.60
N PHE A 224 7.37 8.45 18.29
CA PHE A 224 8.10 8.06 19.50
C PHE A 224 7.20 7.70 20.69
N LEU A 225 5.91 8.09 20.68
CA LEU A 225 4.93 7.72 21.70
C LEU A 225 4.25 6.37 21.40
N ARG A 226 4.32 5.85 20.17
CA ARG A 226 3.64 4.59 19.78
C ARG A 226 4.00 3.40 20.66
N PRO A 227 5.25 3.19 21.13
CA PRO A 227 5.57 2.10 22.04
C PRO A 227 4.82 2.15 23.38
N LEU A 228 4.33 3.32 23.80
CA LEU A 228 3.56 3.50 25.04
C LEU A 228 2.06 3.20 24.86
N VAL A 229 1.57 3.12 23.61
CA VAL A 229 0.14 2.89 23.31
C VAL A 229 -0.37 1.58 23.91
N PRO A 230 0.34 0.43 23.81
CA PRO A 230 -0.15 -0.80 24.42
C PRO A 230 -0.30 -0.74 25.94
N MET A 231 0.64 -0.08 26.61
CA MET A 231 0.58 0.14 28.06
C MET A 231 -0.65 1.00 28.41
N ALA A 232 -0.84 2.11 27.71
CA ALA A 232 -1.99 3.00 27.93
C ALA A 232 -3.32 2.28 27.66
N MET A 233 -3.40 1.47 26.61
CA MET A 233 -4.60 0.72 26.24
C MET A 233 -4.97 -0.37 27.24
N ARG A 234 -3.98 -1.07 27.81
CA ARG A 234 -4.19 -2.17 28.76
C ARG A 234 -4.49 -1.71 30.19
N HIS A 235 -3.97 -0.56 30.59
CA HIS A 235 -3.99 -0.14 32.00
C HIS A 235 -4.81 1.13 32.28
N LEU A 236 -5.12 1.94 31.27
CA LEU A 236 -5.89 3.18 31.44
C LEU A 236 -7.29 3.05 30.82
N SER A 237 -8.30 3.49 31.57
CA SER A 237 -9.66 3.62 31.06
C SER A 237 -9.74 4.71 29.96
N PRO A 238 -10.77 4.70 29.10
CA PRO A 238 -10.95 5.73 28.08
C PRO A 238 -10.89 7.17 28.64
N TYR A 239 -11.47 7.39 29.83
CA TYR A 239 -11.40 8.66 30.54
C TYR A 239 -9.95 9.09 30.82
N TRP A 240 -9.15 8.20 31.41
CA TRP A 240 -7.75 8.51 31.76
C TRP A 240 -6.85 8.66 30.53
N ARG A 241 -7.10 7.90 29.46
CA ARG A 241 -6.39 8.08 28.18
C ARG A 241 -6.63 9.47 27.61
N ASN A 242 -7.89 9.92 27.59
CA ASN A 242 -8.24 11.26 27.12
C ASN A 242 -7.62 12.35 27.99
N LYS A 243 -7.66 12.18 29.32
CA LYS A 243 -7.05 13.13 30.25
C LYS A 243 -5.53 13.22 30.08
N LEU A 244 -4.87 12.08 29.81
CA LEU A 244 -3.44 12.03 29.53
C LEU A 244 -3.09 12.84 28.28
N VAL A 245 -3.88 12.73 27.20
CA VAL A 245 -3.69 13.53 25.97
C VAL A 245 -3.82 15.04 26.24
N ASP A 246 -4.74 15.45 27.12
CA ASP A 246 -4.87 16.86 27.51
C ASP A 246 -3.64 17.36 28.29
N TRP A 247 -3.13 16.52 29.20
CA TRP A 247 -2.00 16.86 30.05
C TRP A 247 -0.67 16.91 29.31
N LEU A 248 -0.47 16.05 28.31
CA LEU A 248 0.76 16.00 27.54
C LEU A 248 0.91 17.24 26.64
N PRO A 249 2.09 17.86 26.57
CA PRO A 249 2.34 19.07 25.79
C PRO A 249 2.63 18.75 24.31
N PHE A 250 1.88 17.83 23.70
CA PHE A 250 2.07 17.43 22.29
C PHE A 250 0.83 17.81 21.46
N PRO A 251 0.85 18.93 20.72
CA PRO A 251 -0.28 19.37 19.90
C PRO A 251 -0.72 18.31 18.89
N ALA A 252 0.24 17.63 18.25
CA ALA A 252 -0.03 16.56 17.29
C ALA A 252 -0.77 15.35 17.91
N LEU A 253 -0.60 15.08 19.21
CA LEU A 253 -1.34 14.01 19.88
C LEU A 253 -2.82 14.40 20.10
N ARG A 254 -3.09 15.67 20.38
CA ARG A 254 -4.46 16.21 20.48
C ARG A 254 -5.12 16.22 19.11
N GLU A 255 -4.40 16.68 18.10
CA GLU A 255 -4.84 16.64 16.70
C GLU A 255 -5.19 15.21 16.26
N LEU A 256 -4.34 14.22 16.58
CA LEU A 256 -4.60 12.82 16.26
C LEU A 256 -5.85 12.26 16.96
N ARG A 257 -6.13 12.71 18.19
CA ARG A 257 -7.37 12.38 18.89
C ARG A 257 -8.59 12.98 18.19
N GLU A 258 -8.52 14.25 17.80
CA GLU A 258 -9.63 14.89 17.06
C GLU A 258 -9.85 14.23 15.68
N ILE A 259 -8.78 13.85 14.98
CA ILE A 259 -8.84 13.05 13.76
C ILE A 259 -9.60 11.74 14.02
N SER A 260 -9.22 10.98 15.07
CA SER A 260 -9.92 9.74 15.46
C SER A 260 -11.42 9.96 15.68
N TYR A 261 -11.83 11.04 16.36
CA TYR A 261 -13.25 11.35 16.54
C TYR A 261 -13.98 11.73 15.24
N VAL A 262 -13.31 12.42 14.32
CA VAL A 262 -13.86 12.72 13.00
C VAL A 262 -14.04 11.44 12.20
N LEU A 263 -13.03 10.55 12.17
CA LEU A 263 -13.08 9.26 11.49
C LEU A 263 -14.23 8.40 12.03
N GLU A 264 -14.36 8.29 13.36
CA GLU A 264 -15.43 7.52 14.00
C GLU A 264 -16.82 8.08 13.66
N ARG A 265 -17.02 9.40 13.82
CA ARG A 265 -18.30 10.04 13.57
C ARG A 265 -18.70 9.95 12.10
N SER A 266 -17.78 10.22 11.18
CA SER A 266 -18.03 10.16 9.75
C SER A 266 -18.31 8.74 9.29
N ALA A 267 -17.52 7.76 9.72
CA ALA A 267 -17.77 6.36 9.41
C ALA A 267 -19.14 5.90 9.92
N ARG A 268 -19.51 6.26 11.15
CA ARG A 268 -20.82 5.91 11.71
C ARG A 268 -21.97 6.60 10.98
N LYS A 269 -21.79 7.85 10.53
CA LYS A 269 -22.76 8.54 9.68
C LYS A 269 -22.97 7.79 8.36
N VAL A 270 -21.88 7.48 7.65
CA VAL A 270 -21.92 6.74 6.37
C VAL A 270 -22.60 5.38 6.54
N PHE A 271 -22.25 4.65 7.61
CA PHE A 271 -22.88 3.37 7.93
C PHE A 271 -24.41 3.49 8.08
N LEU A 272 -24.88 4.46 8.86
CA LEU A 272 -26.30 4.66 9.12
C LEU A 272 -27.06 5.10 7.86
N GLU A 273 -26.47 6.01 7.07
CA GLU A 273 -27.05 6.47 5.80
C GLU A 273 -27.18 5.31 4.81
N ARG A 274 -26.15 4.47 4.66
CA ARG A 274 -26.23 3.32 3.75
C ARG A 274 -27.20 2.27 4.24
N LYS A 275 -27.21 1.98 5.55
CA LYS A 275 -28.16 1.04 6.16
C LYS A 275 -29.61 1.47 5.94
N ALA A 276 -29.92 2.76 6.07
CA ALA A 276 -31.24 3.31 5.79
C ALA A 276 -31.58 3.22 4.30
N ALA A 277 -30.68 3.65 3.41
CA ALA A 277 -30.89 3.58 1.97
C ALA A 277 -31.14 2.14 1.47
N MET A 278 -30.48 1.14 2.05
CA MET A 278 -30.73 -0.26 1.72
C MET A 278 -32.11 -0.76 2.14
N GLN A 279 -32.69 -0.22 3.22
CA GLN A 279 -34.06 -0.54 3.63
C GLN A 279 -35.07 0.06 2.63
N ASP A 280 -34.85 1.30 2.20
CA ASP A 280 -35.70 1.95 1.20
C ASP A 280 -35.58 1.28 -0.19
N GLU A 281 -34.39 0.78 -0.55
CA GLU A 281 -34.12 0.01 -1.78
C GLU A 281 -34.74 -1.39 -1.76
N LEU A 282 -35.04 -1.97 -0.60
CA LEU A 282 -35.80 -3.22 -0.49
C LEU A 282 -37.30 -3.00 -0.71
N ASP A 283 -37.81 -1.81 -0.37
CA ASP A 283 -39.22 -1.43 -0.50
C ASP A 283 -39.56 -0.86 -1.88
N SER A 284 -38.55 -0.50 -2.68
CA SER A 284 -38.69 -0.04 -4.07
C SER A 284 -38.11 -1.08 -5.02
N ASP A 285 -38.81 -1.40 -6.12
CA ASP A 285 -38.37 -2.37 -7.15
C ASP A 285 -37.16 -1.88 -7.98
N VAL A 286 -36.37 -0.96 -7.41
CA VAL A 286 -35.17 -0.35 -7.99
C VAL A 286 -33.98 -1.22 -7.58
N GLY A 287 -33.81 -2.32 -8.31
CA GLY A 287 -32.65 -3.17 -8.18
C GLY A 287 -31.33 -2.42 -8.44
N ASP A 288 -30.36 -2.73 -7.57
CA ASP A 288 -28.96 -2.98 -7.93
C ASP A 288 -27.99 -1.77 -7.97
N LYS A 289 -27.94 -0.98 -6.89
CA LYS A 289 -26.72 -0.19 -6.59
C LYS A 289 -25.66 -1.11 -5.97
N ARG A 290 -24.66 -1.45 -6.78
CA ARG A 290 -23.63 -2.45 -6.46
C ARG A 290 -22.36 -1.83 -5.88
N ASP A 291 -22.43 -1.18 -4.73
CA ASP A 291 -21.23 -0.82 -3.97
C ASP A 291 -20.79 -1.95 -3.01
N LEU A 292 -19.51 -1.95 -2.61
CA LEU A 292 -18.98 -3.03 -1.76
C LEU A 292 -19.57 -3.02 -0.34
N MET A 293 -19.99 -1.87 0.18
CA MET A 293 -20.64 -1.76 1.48
C MET A 293 -21.97 -2.50 1.46
N THR A 294 -22.78 -2.33 0.42
CA THR A 294 -24.04 -3.08 0.23
C THR A 294 -23.80 -4.57 0.17
N ILE A 295 -22.81 -5.01 -0.62
CA ILE A 295 -22.46 -6.43 -0.73
C ILE A 295 -22.03 -6.97 0.64
N MET A 296 -21.20 -6.23 1.39
CA MET A 296 -20.75 -6.60 2.73
C MET A 296 -21.92 -6.67 3.72
N LEU A 297 -22.81 -5.68 3.72
CA LEU A 297 -23.97 -5.63 4.62
C LEU A 297 -24.95 -6.77 4.33
N ASN A 298 -25.23 -7.05 3.06
CA ASN A 298 -26.05 -8.19 2.65
C ASN A 298 -25.42 -9.51 3.09
N ALA A 299 -24.12 -9.71 2.83
CA ALA A 299 -23.40 -10.91 3.27
C ALA A 299 -23.44 -11.08 4.79
N ASN A 300 -23.29 -9.98 5.54
CA ASN A 300 -23.36 -10.00 7.01
C ASN A 300 -24.76 -10.37 7.51
N MET A 301 -25.82 -9.86 6.89
CA MET A 301 -27.21 -10.20 7.24
C MET A 301 -27.55 -11.66 6.93
N SER A 302 -27.06 -12.20 5.81
CA SER A 302 -27.29 -13.59 5.40
C SER A 302 -26.47 -14.62 6.19
N THR A 303 -25.49 -14.19 6.97
CA THR A 303 -24.65 -15.06 7.79
C THR A 303 -25.33 -15.42 9.11
N SER A 304 -25.05 -16.61 9.66
CA SER A 304 -25.55 -17.03 10.99
C SER A 304 -25.11 -16.09 12.10
N GLU A 305 -25.93 -15.87 13.12
CA GLU A 305 -25.72 -14.86 14.18
C GLU A 305 -24.30 -14.90 14.80
N HIS A 306 -23.77 -16.09 15.08
CA HIS A 306 -22.42 -16.27 15.65
C HIS A 306 -21.28 -15.91 14.68
N GLU A 307 -21.51 -15.95 13.37
CA GLU A 307 -20.57 -15.55 12.32
C GLU A 307 -20.79 -14.11 11.82
N ARG A 308 -21.78 -13.37 12.32
CA ARG A 308 -21.99 -11.96 11.97
C ARG A 308 -20.96 -11.04 12.61
N MET A 309 -20.53 -10.01 11.87
CA MET A 309 -19.82 -8.87 12.43
C MET A 309 -20.79 -7.95 13.18
N SER A 310 -20.30 -7.36 14.26
CA SER A 310 -21.01 -6.30 14.98
C SER A 310 -21.09 -5.01 14.16
N GLU A 311 -21.97 -4.09 14.57
CA GLU A 311 -22.02 -2.76 13.94
C GLU A 311 -20.70 -1.99 14.10
N ASP A 312 -20.02 -2.12 15.24
CA ASP A 312 -18.74 -1.44 15.47
C ASP A 312 -17.62 -2.03 14.59
N GLU A 313 -17.67 -3.33 14.30
CA GLU A 313 -16.76 -3.97 13.35
C GLU A 313 -17.05 -3.49 11.92
N LEU A 314 -18.32 -3.37 11.52
CA LEU A 314 -18.74 -2.85 10.22
C LEU A 314 -18.29 -1.39 10.02
N VAL A 315 -18.50 -0.54 11.03
CA VAL A 315 -18.01 0.86 11.05
C VAL A 315 -16.48 0.89 10.97
N GLY A 316 -15.80 -0.02 11.68
CA GLY A 316 -14.34 -0.16 11.59
C GLY A 316 -13.84 -0.52 10.18
N GLN A 317 -14.62 -1.27 9.39
CA GLN A 317 -14.26 -1.57 8.00
C GLN A 317 -14.32 -0.33 7.11
N ILE A 318 -15.24 0.62 7.33
CA ILE A 318 -15.34 1.85 6.53
C ILE A 318 -14.03 2.64 6.58
N ASN A 319 -13.52 2.89 7.79
CA ASN A 319 -12.23 3.57 7.98
C ASN A 319 -11.06 2.76 7.41
N THR A 320 -11.11 1.44 7.56
CA THR A 320 -10.07 0.53 7.02
C THR A 320 -10.00 0.62 5.50
N PHE A 321 -11.14 0.61 4.80
CA PHE A 321 -11.18 0.67 3.35
C PHE A 321 -10.73 2.02 2.80
N LEU A 322 -11.15 3.12 3.41
CA LEU A 322 -10.71 4.45 3.02
C LEU A 322 -9.20 4.62 3.14
N LEU A 323 -8.62 4.24 4.28
CA LEU A 323 -7.18 4.35 4.47
C LEU A 323 -6.41 3.42 3.53
N ALA A 324 -6.78 2.13 3.49
CA ALA A 324 -6.00 1.12 2.78
C ALA A 324 -6.05 1.29 1.25
N GLY A 325 -7.22 1.66 0.72
CA GLY A 325 -7.45 1.83 -0.72
C GLY A 325 -6.88 3.12 -1.29
N GLN A 326 -6.68 4.14 -0.45
CA GLN A 326 -6.32 5.47 -0.94
C GLN A 326 -4.81 5.69 -1.10
N GLU A 327 -4.05 5.71 0.00
CA GLU A 327 -2.65 6.18 -0.04
C GLU A 327 -1.77 5.29 -0.92
N THR A 328 -2.02 3.97 -0.92
CA THR A 328 -1.26 2.98 -1.68
C THR A 328 -1.50 3.13 -3.19
N THR A 329 -2.76 3.22 -3.63
CA THR A 329 -3.12 3.40 -5.03
C THR A 329 -2.72 4.78 -5.54
N THR A 330 -2.85 5.84 -4.73
CA THR A 330 -2.39 7.20 -5.06
C THR A 330 -0.92 7.19 -5.45
N THR A 331 -0.11 6.56 -4.58
CA THR A 331 1.33 6.45 -4.76
C THR A 331 1.69 5.62 -5.99
N ALA A 332 1.00 4.50 -6.20
CA ALA A 332 1.20 3.64 -7.36
C ALA A 332 0.89 4.38 -8.67
N LEU A 333 -0.25 5.06 -8.76
CA LEU A 333 -0.65 5.86 -9.91
C LEU A 333 0.35 6.97 -10.21
N ALA A 334 0.73 7.74 -9.18
CA ALA A 334 1.73 8.79 -9.33
C ALA A 334 3.05 8.24 -9.86
N ARG A 335 3.47 7.07 -9.37
CA ARG A 335 4.68 6.39 -9.84
C ARG A 335 4.55 5.96 -11.30
N ILE A 336 3.42 5.37 -11.69
CA ILE A 336 3.19 4.93 -13.07
C ILE A 336 3.25 6.11 -14.03
N LEU A 337 2.55 7.21 -13.73
CA LEU A 337 2.57 8.42 -14.57
C LEU A 337 3.97 9.03 -14.65
N TYR A 338 4.71 9.08 -13.54
CA TYR A 338 6.10 9.53 -13.52
C TYR A 338 7.02 8.67 -14.40
N ILE A 339 6.89 7.33 -14.34
CA ILE A 339 7.68 6.45 -15.19
C ILE A 339 7.30 6.61 -16.66
N LEU A 340 6.01 6.67 -16.98
CA LEU A 340 5.56 6.93 -18.35
C LEU A 340 6.04 8.29 -18.88
N ALA A 341 6.21 9.29 -18.02
CA ALA A 341 6.79 10.58 -18.38
C ALA A 341 8.30 10.49 -18.68
N ARG A 342 9.00 9.54 -18.04
CA ARG A 342 10.42 9.25 -18.27
C ARG A 342 10.66 8.32 -19.45
N GLU A 343 9.67 7.49 -19.82
CA GLU A 343 9.74 6.48 -20.87
C GLU A 343 8.76 6.79 -22.03
N PRO A 344 9.03 7.79 -22.90
CA PRO A 344 8.11 8.22 -23.95
C PRO A 344 7.67 7.11 -24.90
N HIS A 345 8.56 6.17 -25.22
CA HIS A 345 8.25 5.03 -26.08
C HIS A 345 7.23 4.09 -25.44
N ALA A 346 7.38 3.80 -24.14
CA ALA A 346 6.39 3.01 -23.40
C ALA A 346 5.04 3.75 -23.34
N GLN A 347 5.06 5.06 -23.11
CA GLN A 347 3.84 5.87 -23.11
C GLN A 347 3.12 5.84 -24.47
N ALA A 348 3.85 5.97 -25.58
CA ALA A 348 3.31 5.88 -26.94
C ALA A 348 2.74 4.50 -27.24
N ARG A 349 3.46 3.43 -26.89
CA ARG A 349 3.00 2.04 -27.05
C ARG A 349 1.72 1.75 -26.28
N LEU A 350 1.67 2.16 -25.01
CA LEU A 350 0.50 2.00 -24.15
C LEU A 350 -0.72 2.73 -24.73
N ARG A 351 -0.52 3.97 -25.15
CA ARG A 351 -1.55 4.78 -25.79
C ARG A 351 -2.08 4.14 -27.08
N THR A 352 -1.20 3.62 -27.93
CA THR A 352 -1.59 2.92 -29.17
C THR A 352 -2.40 1.65 -28.87
N GLU A 353 -2.02 0.86 -27.85
CA GLU A 353 -2.78 -0.33 -27.42
C GLU A 353 -4.20 0.04 -26.97
N ILE A 354 -4.34 1.00 -26.06
CA ILE A 354 -5.65 1.39 -25.52
C ILE A 354 -6.53 1.99 -26.62
N ARG A 355 -5.96 2.82 -27.50
CA ARG A 355 -6.67 3.39 -28.66
C ARG A 355 -7.19 2.31 -29.60
N LYS A 356 -6.37 1.29 -29.89
CA LYS A 356 -6.77 0.16 -30.73
C LYS A 356 -7.94 -0.59 -30.11
N ALA A 357 -7.86 -0.89 -28.81
CA ALA A 357 -8.93 -1.58 -28.09
C ALA A 357 -10.24 -0.79 -28.07
N LYS A 358 -10.18 0.53 -27.81
CA LYS A 358 -11.35 1.42 -27.83
C LYS A 358 -12.00 1.46 -29.21
N LYS A 359 -11.21 1.62 -30.28
CA LYS A 359 -11.73 1.62 -31.66
C LYS A 359 -12.38 0.30 -32.06
N GLN A 360 -11.74 -0.82 -31.71
CA GLN A 360 -12.28 -2.14 -31.99
C GLN A 360 -13.63 -2.33 -31.30
N TYR A 361 -13.67 -2.08 -29.98
CA TYR A 361 -14.89 -2.22 -29.21
C TYR A 361 -15.98 -1.24 -29.67
N ALA A 362 -15.61 0.00 -30.04
CA ALA A 362 -16.55 0.96 -30.62
C ALA A 362 -17.17 0.46 -31.93
N SER A 363 -16.38 -0.13 -32.83
CA SER A 363 -16.91 -0.71 -34.08
C SER A 363 -17.82 -1.91 -33.83
N GLU A 364 -17.47 -2.78 -32.87
CA GLU A 364 -18.32 -3.90 -32.45
C GLU A 364 -19.68 -3.45 -31.89
N GLN A 365 -19.76 -2.24 -31.31
CA GLN A 365 -20.98 -1.63 -30.76
C GLN A 365 -21.68 -0.65 -31.72
N GLY A 366 -21.15 -0.42 -32.93
CA GLY A 366 -21.68 0.58 -33.87
C GLY A 366 -21.51 2.04 -33.42
N LEU A 367 -20.52 2.32 -32.57
CA LEU A 367 -20.20 3.64 -31.99
C LEU A 367 -18.90 4.23 -32.55
N GLU A 368 -18.63 4.01 -33.83
CA GLU A 368 -17.35 4.31 -34.48
C GLU A 368 -16.94 5.79 -34.39
N GLU A 369 -17.92 6.70 -34.47
CA GLU A 369 -17.71 8.15 -34.36
C GLU A 369 -17.33 8.60 -32.95
N ASP A 370 -17.72 7.86 -31.92
CA ASP A 370 -17.55 8.20 -30.49
C ASP A 370 -16.48 7.35 -29.78
N TRP A 371 -15.62 6.65 -30.52
CA TRP A 371 -14.65 5.69 -29.96
C TRP A 371 -13.79 6.24 -28.82
N GLU A 372 -13.51 7.54 -28.78
CA GLU A 372 -12.72 8.19 -27.73
C GLU A 372 -13.40 8.13 -26.35
N ARG A 373 -14.74 8.27 -26.35
CA ARG A 373 -15.59 8.28 -25.16
C ARG A 373 -16.07 6.90 -24.75
N VAL A 374 -15.82 5.89 -25.58
CA VAL A 374 -16.22 4.52 -25.26
C VAL A 374 -15.40 3.98 -24.09
N ASN A 375 -16.13 3.45 -23.11
CA ASN A 375 -15.59 2.79 -21.94
C ASN A 375 -15.41 1.29 -22.21
N LEU A 376 -14.20 0.78 -21.97
CA LEU A 376 -13.90 -0.63 -22.16
C LEU A 376 -14.56 -1.47 -21.06
N PRO A 377 -15.20 -2.60 -21.39
CA PRO A 377 -15.72 -3.51 -20.38
C PRO A 377 -14.56 -4.14 -19.59
N TYR A 378 -14.86 -4.63 -18.37
CA TYR A 378 -13.86 -5.13 -17.44
C TYR A 378 -12.93 -6.16 -18.06
N ASP A 379 -13.49 -7.15 -18.75
CA ASP A 379 -12.72 -8.24 -19.35
C ASP A 379 -11.84 -7.78 -20.51
N VAL A 380 -12.11 -6.63 -21.14
CA VAL A 380 -11.19 -6.06 -22.12
C VAL A 380 -10.11 -5.24 -21.41
N LEU A 381 -10.52 -4.32 -20.52
CA LEU A 381 -9.62 -3.39 -19.82
C LEU A 381 -8.50 -4.12 -19.06
N VAL A 382 -8.85 -5.11 -18.24
CA VAL A 382 -7.86 -5.77 -17.38
C VAL A 382 -6.95 -6.74 -18.13
N HIS A 383 -7.30 -7.09 -19.37
CA HIS A 383 -6.58 -8.03 -20.23
C HIS A 383 -5.74 -7.34 -21.32
N LEU A 384 -5.71 -6.01 -21.37
CA LEU A 384 -4.79 -5.27 -22.24
C LEU A 384 -3.34 -5.63 -21.87
N PRO A 385 -2.60 -6.33 -22.75
CA PRO A 385 -1.32 -6.95 -22.36
C PRO A 385 -0.28 -5.95 -21.87
N PHE A 386 -0.06 -4.85 -22.60
CA PHE A 386 0.97 -3.88 -22.25
C PHE A 386 0.54 -2.97 -21.09
N LEU A 387 -0.73 -2.60 -20.98
CA LEU A 387 -1.27 -1.92 -19.80
C LEU A 387 -1.08 -2.76 -18.53
N ASP A 388 -1.42 -4.04 -18.57
CA ASP A 388 -1.21 -4.96 -17.45
C ASP A 388 0.29 -5.10 -17.11
N ALA A 389 1.14 -5.23 -18.13
CA ALA A 389 2.59 -5.29 -17.96
C ALA A 389 3.16 -4.02 -17.30
N VAL A 390 2.70 -2.83 -17.70
CA VAL A 390 3.10 -1.54 -17.11
C VAL A 390 2.72 -1.47 -15.63
N VAL A 391 1.49 -1.85 -15.28
CA VAL A 391 1.02 -1.86 -13.88
C VAL A 391 1.82 -2.87 -13.05
N ARG A 392 1.95 -4.12 -13.52
CA ARG A 392 2.67 -5.19 -12.80
C ARG A 392 4.13 -4.86 -12.60
N GLU A 393 4.83 -4.40 -13.63
CA GLU A 393 6.25 -4.08 -13.52
C GLU A 393 6.49 -2.89 -12.61
N THR A 394 5.61 -1.88 -12.65
CA THR A 394 5.70 -0.74 -11.74
C THR A 394 5.48 -1.17 -10.29
N LEU A 395 4.45 -1.97 -10.00
CA LEU A 395 4.18 -2.46 -8.65
C LEU A 395 5.25 -3.42 -8.13
N ARG A 396 5.91 -4.17 -9.02
CA ARG A 396 7.04 -5.02 -8.67
C ARG A 396 8.26 -4.19 -8.28
N VAL A 397 8.73 -3.31 -9.17
CA VAL A 397 9.96 -2.52 -8.96
C VAL A 397 9.77 -1.43 -7.90
N TYR A 398 8.60 -0.81 -7.87
CA TYR A 398 8.30 0.33 -6.99
C TYR A 398 7.04 0.05 -6.16
N PRO A 399 7.08 -0.93 -5.23
CA PRO A 399 5.94 -1.26 -4.39
C PRO A 399 5.61 -0.07 -3.47
N PRO A 400 4.34 0.39 -3.39
CA PRO A 400 3.97 1.53 -2.55
C PRO A 400 4.45 1.38 -1.10
N THR A 401 4.25 0.18 -0.53
CA THR A 401 4.80 -0.22 0.76
C THR A 401 6.02 -1.09 0.54
N SER A 402 7.17 -0.69 1.09
CA SER A 402 8.44 -1.39 0.85
C SER A 402 8.79 -2.43 1.91
N MET A 403 8.22 -2.30 3.10
CA MET A 403 8.47 -3.22 4.22
C MET A 403 7.25 -3.31 5.14
N LEU A 404 7.08 -4.46 5.80
CA LEU A 404 6.05 -4.69 6.81
C LEU A 404 6.60 -5.48 7.98
N ASN A 405 6.02 -5.33 9.17
CA ASN A 405 6.56 -5.92 10.39
C ASN A 405 5.77 -7.14 10.86
N ARG A 406 6.45 -8.08 11.50
CA ARG A 406 5.86 -9.16 12.30
C ARG A 406 6.62 -9.28 13.61
N THR A 407 5.96 -9.80 14.63
CA THR A 407 6.60 -10.19 15.89
C THR A 407 6.50 -11.70 16.02
N CYS A 408 7.63 -12.35 16.24
CA CYS A 408 7.68 -13.77 16.56
C CYS A 408 7.14 -13.96 17.99
N THR A 409 6.06 -14.71 18.15
CA THR A 409 5.36 -14.83 19.44
C THR A 409 5.88 -15.99 20.31
N LYS A 410 6.58 -16.94 19.70
CA LYS A 410 7.15 -18.13 20.32
C LYS A 410 8.51 -18.42 19.68
N ASP A 411 9.41 -19.08 20.39
CA ASP A 411 10.69 -19.51 19.81
C ASP A 411 10.46 -20.37 18.57
N ALA A 412 11.13 -20.04 17.48
CA ALA A 412 10.92 -20.65 16.17
C ALA A 412 12.23 -20.85 15.41
N ILE A 413 12.23 -21.76 14.45
CA ILE A 413 13.31 -21.92 13.48
C ILE A 413 12.80 -21.44 12.12
N LEU A 414 13.48 -20.46 11.55
CA LEU A 414 13.16 -19.87 10.26
C LEU A 414 14.07 -20.47 9.18
N PRO A 415 13.57 -21.42 8.35
CA PRO A 415 14.35 -22.02 7.29
C PRO A 415 14.49 -21.08 6.10
N LEU A 416 15.61 -21.16 5.40
CA LEU A 416 15.98 -20.29 4.29
C LEU A 416 15.97 -21.04 2.96
N GLN A 417 15.60 -20.34 1.89
CA GLN A 417 15.77 -20.80 0.51
C GLN A 417 17.23 -20.63 0.10
N PHE A 418 17.80 -19.49 0.46
CA PHE A 418 19.16 -19.13 0.14
C PHE A 418 20.01 -19.08 1.41
N PRO A 419 21.09 -19.87 1.50
CA PRO A 419 21.99 -19.78 2.64
C PRO A 419 22.54 -18.36 2.84
N VAL A 420 22.66 -17.93 4.09
CA VAL A 420 23.26 -16.64 4.47
C VAL A 420 24.51 -16.87 5.30
N ARG A 421 25.44 -15.92 5.30
CA ARG A 421 26.66 -16.00 6.11
C ARG A 421 26.40 -15.58 7.54
N SER A 422 26.87 -16.40 8.49
CA SER A 422 26.89 -16.05 9.90
C SER A 422 27.95 -14.98 10.20
N THR A 423 27.93 -14.45 11.42
CA THR A 423 29.00 -13.57 11.93
C THR A 423 30.37 -14.28 12.03
N ALA A 424 30.39 -15.62 12.08
CA ALA A 424 31.60 -16.44 12.02
C ALA A 424 32.04 -16.77 10.58
N GLY A 425 31.26 -16.38 9.56
CA GLY A 425 31.54 -16.62 8.15
C GLY A 425 31.00 -17.95 7.60
N GLU A 426 30.37 -18.77 8.44
CA GLU A 426 29.77 -20.06 8.07
C GLU A 426 28.46 -19.87 7.30
N GLU A 427 28.13 -20.79 6.39
CA GLU A 427 26.84 -20.79 5.71
C GLU A 427 25.75 -21.37 6.61
N VAL A 428 24.65 -20.63 6.74
CA VAL A 428 23.51 -20.97 7.57
C VAL A 428 22.26 -21.10 6.70
N THR A 429 21.56 -22.22 6.83
CA THR A 429 20.33 -22.54 6.08
C THR A 429 19.06 -22.37 6.90
N ALA A 430 19.18 -22.12 8.21
CA ALA A 430 18.06 -21.86 9.10
C ALA A 430 18.49 -20.99 10.29
N ILE A 431 17.63 -20.08 10.72
CA ILE A 431 17.90 -19.12 11.81
C ILE A 431 16.98 -19.40 12.98
N HIS A 432 17.53 -19.47 14.19
CA HIS A 432 16.73 -19.45 15.41
C HIS A 432 16.20 -18.03 15.67
N VAL A 433 14.88 -17.92 15.79
CA VAL A 433 14.16 -16.68 16.04
C VAL A 433 13.45 -16.80 17.39
N PRO A 434 13.99 -16.17 18.45
CA PRO A 434 13.35 -16.20 19.76
C PRO A 434 12.02 -15.43 19.78
N ALA A 435 11.16 -15.79 20.73
CA ALA A 435 9.96 -15.04 21.05
C ALA A 435 10.27 -13.56 21.37
N GLY A 436 9.41 -12.67 20.89
CA GLY A 436 9.56 -11.21 20.98
C GLY A 436 10.41 -10.59 19.86
N THR A 437 11.05 -11.39 19.00
CA THR A 437 11.86 -10.86 17.90
C THR A 437 10.97 -10.16 16.86
N ASN A 438 11.31 -8.92 16.51
CA ASN A 438 10.68 -8.21 15.40
C ASN A 438 11.33 -8.61 14.07
N ILE A 439 10.49 -8.86 13.08
CA ILE A 439 10.85 -9.23 11.72
C ILE A 439 10.29 -8.18 10.77
N ILE A 440 11.18 -7.54 10.03
CA ILE A 440 10.88 -6.61 8.95
C ILE A 440 10.92 -7.42 7.66
N MET A 441 9.75 -7.73 7.11
CA MET A 441 9.63 -8.33 5.78
C MET A 441 9.91 -7.27 4.73
N SER A 442 10.96 -7.45 3.92
CA SER A 442 11.30 -6.55 2.84
C SER A 442 10.61 -6.95 1.55
N ILE A 443 9.54 -6.21 1.20
CA ILE A 443 8.86 -6.34 -0.08
C ILE A 443 9.79 -5.91 -1.20
N LEU A 444 10.51 -4.80 -1.01
CA LEU A 444 11.49 -4.29 -1.95
C LEU A 444 12.58 -5.34 -2.24
N GLY A 445 13.21 -5.90 -1.22
CA GLY A 445 14.24 -6.93 -1.40
C GLY A 445 13.72 -8.17 -2.12
N SER A 446 12.49 -8.58 -1.81
CA SER A 446 11.85 -9.74 -2.44
C SER A 446 11.57 -9.52 -3.93
N ASN A 447 11.07 -8.34 -4.28
CA ASN A 447 10.74 -8.01 -5.67
C ASN A 447 11.98 -7.73 -6.53
N HIS A 448 13.13 -7.48 -5.92
CA HIS A 448 14.42 -7.23 -6.59
C HIS A 448 15.40 -8.41 -6.51
N GLU A 449 14.96 -9.57 -5.99
CA GLU A 449 15.81 -10.74 -5.84
C GLU A 449 16.19 -11.33 -7.21
N LYS A 450 17.45 -11.15 -7.61
CA LYS A 450 17.97 -11.57 -8.90
C LYS A 450 17.87 -13.07 -9.16
N ARG A 451 17.97 -13.88 -8.10
CA ARG A 451 17.86 -15.34 -8.20
C ARG A 451 16.45 -15.81 -8.55
N VAL A 452 15.43 -14.97 -8.33
CA VAL A 452 14.03 -15.25 -8.65
C VAL A 452 13.59 -14.48 -9.91
N TRP A 453 13.90 -13.18 -9.98
CA TRP A 453 13.42 -12.30 -11.03
C TRP A 453 14.35 -12.15 -12.24
N GLY A 454 15.63 -12.52 -12.11
CA GLY A 454 16.66 -12.35 -13.14
C GLY A 454 17.68 -11.25 -12.84
N GLU A 455 18.75 -11.19 -13.62
CA GLU A 455 19.82 -10.19 -13.40
C GLU A 455 19.33 -8.75 -13.52
N ASP A 456 18.32 -8.56 -14.36
CA ASP A 456 17.58 -7.31 -14.58
C ASP A 456 16.47 -7.06 -13.55
N ALA A 457 16.48 -7.74 -12.39
CA ALA A 457 15.42 -7.61 -11.38
C ALA A 457 15.18 -6.15 -10.95
N SER A 458 16.21 -5.31 -10.96
CA SER A 458 16.08 -3.89 -10.60
C SER A 458 15.74 -2.96 -11.76
N GLU A 459 15.66 -3.48 -12.98
CA GLU A 459 15.26 -2.71 -14.16
C GLU A 459 13.73 -2.72 -14.29
N TRP A 460 13.16 -1.56 -14.63
CA TRP A 460 11.76 -1.46 -15.02
C TRP A 460 11.63 -1.85 -16.49
N ARG A 461 11.12 -3.06 -16.74
CA ARG A 461 10.90 -3.59 -18.08
C ARG A 461 9.55 -4.29 -18.21
N PRO A 462 8.49 -3.60 -18.66
CA PRO A 462 7.17 -4.20 -18.85
C PRO A 462 7.18 -5.46 -19.73
N GLU A 463 8.08 -5.53 -20.72
CA GLU A 463 8.25 -6.68 -21.61
C GLU A 463 8.55 -7.99 -20.87
N ARG A 464 8.99 -7.94 -19.59
CA ARG A 464 9.11 -9.11 -18.71
C ARG A 464 7.82 -9.93 -18.66
N TRP A 465 6.68 -9.28 -18.75
CA TRP A 465 5.36 -9.90 -18.62
C TRP A 465 4.79 -10.39 -19.96
N LEU A 466 5.54 -10.22 -21.06
CA LEU A 466 5.07 -10.46 -22.42
C LEU A 466 5.94 -11.49 -23.15
N ASN A 467 5.30 -12.32 -23.97
CA ASN A 467 5.98 -13.21 -24.89
C ASN A 467 6.46 -12.45 -26.14
N ALA A 468 7.15 -13.14 -27.05
CA ALA A 468 7.65 -12.55 -28.29
C ALA A 468 6.55 -11.98 -29.21
N ASN A 469 5.31 -12.45 -29.08
CA ASN A 469 4.16 -11.97 -29.83
C ASN A 469 3.50 -10.74 -29.18
N GLY A 470 4.01 -10.28 -28.03
CA GLY A 470 3.41 -9.20 -27.25
C GLY A 470 2.18 -9.62 -26.45
N GLU A 471 1.90 -10.92 -26.36
CA GLU A 471 0.84 -11.47 -25.53
C GLU A 471 1.35 -11.72 -24.12
N ARG A 472 0.45 -11.73 -23.15
CA ARG A 472 0.80 -11.91 -21.76
C ARG A 472 1.30 -13.33 -21.46
N ILE A 473 2.42 -13.43 -20.73
CA ILE A 473 2.94 -14.72 -20.23
C ILE A 473 2.05 -15.22 -19.09
N GLY A 474 1.63 -16.49 -19.16
CA GLY A 474 0.91 -17.15 -18.06
C GLY A 474 -0.61 -16.97 -18.06
N PHE A 475 -1.21 -16.45 -19.14
CA PHE A 475 -2.65 -16.33 -19.25
C PHE A 475 -3.34 -17.70 -19.48
N GLY A 476 -4.37 -18.03 -18.70
CA GLY A 476 -5.19 -19.25 -18.88
C GLY A 476 -4.95 -20.42 -17.90
N LYS A 477 -4.16 -20.25 -16.83
CA LYS A 477 -3.86 -21.31 -15.84
C LYS A 477 -3.95 -20.87 -14.36
N ASN A 478 -4.97 -20.09 -13.98
CA ASN A 478 -5.22 -19.69 -12.58
C ASN A 478 -4.03 -19.04 -11.81
N VAL A 479 -2.99 -18.56 -12.52
CA VAL A 479 -1.76 -17.97 -11.95
C VAL A 479 -2.02 -16.63 -11.25
N ASP A 480 -3.17 -16.00 -11.52
CA ASP A 480 -3.57 -14.70 -10.95
C ASP A 480 -4.36 -14.79 -9.63
N LEU A 481 -4.66 -16.01 -9.13
CA LEU A 481 -5.57 -16.19 -7.99
C LEU A 481 -4.93 -17.01 -6.87
N ALA A 482 -4.36 -16.33 -5.88
CA ALA A 482 -3.87 -16.97 -4.64
C ALA A 482 -4.97 -17.34 -3.62
N PHE A 483 -6.25 -17.29 -4.00
CA PHE A 483 -7.38 -17.61 -3.11
C PHE A 483 -8.18 -18.85 -3.51
N GLY A 484 -7.74 -19.61 -4.52
CA GLY A 484 -8.28 -20.94 -4.81
C GLY A 484 -7.31 -22.02 -4.35
N GLU A 485 -7.79 -23.02 -3.60
CA GLU A 485 -7.03 -24.24 -3.30
C GLU A 485 -6.58 -24.97 -4.60
N GLU A 486 -7.20 -24.65 -5.74
CA GLU A 486 -6.87 -25.19 -7.07
C GLU A 486 -5.69 -24.50 -7.78
N SER A 487 -5.10 -23.41 -7.27
CA SER A 487 -3.92 -22.76 -7.89
C SER A 487 -2.57 -23.27 -7.36
N VAL A 488 -2.58 -24.25 -6.46
CA VAL A 488 -1.37 -24.94 -6.01
C VAL A 488 -0.88 -25.86 -7.14
N GLY A 489 0.00 -25.35 -8.01
CA GLY A 489 0.76 -26.18 -8.96
C GLY A 489 0.72 -25.79 -10.45
N GLN A 490 0.27 -24.58 -10.81
CA GLN A 490 0.18 -24.16 -12.22
C GLN A 490 1.18 -23.06 -12.65
N ASP A 491 2.16 -22.72 -11.81
CA ASP A 491 3.27 -21.85 -12.25
C ASP A 491 4.19 -22.66 -13.17
N VAL A 492 4.34 -22.19 -14.41
CA VAL A 492 5.20 -22.82 -15.41
C VAL A 492 6.60 -22.24 -15.24
N GLU A 493 7.60 -23.10 -15.03
CA GLU A 493 9.01 -22.70 -14.94
C GLU A 493 9.37 -21.73 -16.08
N GLY A 494 9.93 -20.56 -15.73
CA GLY A 494 10.20 -19.47 -16.67
C GLY A 494 9.14 -18.37 -16.72
N SER A 495 8.00 -18.50 -16.02
CA SER A 495 7.10 -17.36 -15.79
C SER A 495 7.76 -16.31 -14.89
N PRO A 496 7.48 -14.99 -15.07
CA PRO A 496 8.05 -13.96 -14.22
C PRO A 496 7.83 -14.23 -12.72
N GLY A 497 8.91 -14.21 -11.95
CA GLY A 497 8.86 -14.45 -10.50
C GLY A 497 8.87 -15.93 -10.09
N PHE A 498 9.02 -16.86 -11.05
CA PHE A 498 9.24 -18.28 -10.80
C PHE A 498 10.47 -18.78 -11.56
N ARG A 499 11.50 -19.18 -10.81
CA ARG A 499 12.78 -19.64 -11.36
C ARG A 499 13.41 -20.71 -10.49
N ASN A 500 13.93 -21.77 -11.11
CA ASN A 500 14.55 -22.93 -10.48
C ASN A 500 13.69 -23.54 -9.37
N GLY A 501 12.38 -23.64 -9.59
CA GLY A 501 11.44 -24.12 -8.56
C GLY A 501 11.22 -23.17 -7.37
N VAL A 502 11.73 -21.94 -7.43
CA VAL A 502 11.60 -20.93 -6.36
C VAL A 502 10.62 -19.83 -6.78
N LYS A 503 9.63 -19.57 -5.92
CA LYS A 503 8.71 -18.43 -6.00
C LYS A 503 8.45 -17.82 -4.64
N TYR A 504 8.02 -16.57 -4.64
CA TYR A 504 7.51 -15.89 -3.45
C TYR A 504 6.03 -16.22 -3.20
N PRO A 505 5.55 -16.13 -1.95
CA PRO A 505 4.17 -16.42 -1.58
C PRO A 505 3.17 -15.29 -1.91
N GLY A 506 3.57 -14.34 -2.76
CA GLY A 506 2.79 -13.16 -3.09
C GLY A 506 1.48 -13.49 -3.82
N VAL A 507 0.38 -12.82 -3.46
CA VAL A 507 -0.96 -13.12 -4.03
C VAL A 507 -1.18 -12.62 -5.44
N TYR A 508 -0.31 -11.76 -5.95
CA TYR A 508 -0.42 -11.14 -7.25
C TYR A 508 0.87 -11.36 -8.02
N ALA A 509 0.82 -12.18 -9.08
CA ALA A 509 1.97 -12.44 -9.95
C ALA A 509 3.24 -12.91 -9.21
N THR A 510 3.09 -13.65 -8.10
CA THR A 510 4.14 -14.03 -7.15
C THR A 510 4.89 -12.86 -6.48
N MET A 511 4.61 -11.60 -6.81
CA MET A 511 5.28 -10.44 -6.21
C MET A 511 4.77 -10.17 -4.80
N MET A 512 5.64 -9.65 -3.92
CA MET A 512 5.31 -9.42 -2.51
C MET A 512 4.52 -8.12 -2.25
N THR A 513 4.23 -7.33 -3.29
CA THR A 513 3.59 -6.00 -3.20
C THR A 513 2.22 -6.04 -2.51
N PHE A 514 1.46 -7.13 -2.70
CA PHE A 514 0.17 -7.36 -2.04
C PHE A 514 0.24 -8.41 -0.92
N LEU A 515 1.46 -8.76 -0.47
CA LEU A 515 1.75 -9.81 0.51
C LEU A 515 1.24 -11.21 0.13
N GLY A 516 1.33 -12.14 1.06
CA GLY A 516 0.88 -13.53 0.97
C GLY A 516 0.08 -13.98 2.20
N GLY A 517 -0.63 -15.09 2.06
CA GLY A 517 -1.28 -15.80 3.16
C GLY A 517 -2.45 -15.07 3.83
N GLY A 518 -2.69 -15.36 5.11
CA GLY A 518 -3.84 -14.85 5.87
C GLY A 518 -3.88 -13.33 6.02
N ARG A 519 -2.78 -12.63 5.70
CA ARG A 519 -2.64 -11.17 5.79
C ARG A 519 -2.46 -10.48 4.43
N ALA A 520 -2.66 -11.20 3.32
CA ALA A 520 -2.57 -10.61 2.00
C ALA A 520 -3.61 -9.50 1.76
N CYS A 521 -3.33 -8.56 0.86
CA CYS A 521 -4.28 -7.53 0.49
C CYS A 521 -5.52 -8.15 -0.15
N ILE A 522 -6.70 -7.86 0.40
CA ILE A 522 -7.99 -8.31 -0.15
C ILE A 522 -8.47 -7.42 -1.30
N GLY A 523 -8.05 -6.15 -1.31
CA GLY A 523 -8.44 -5.15 -2.30
C GLY A 523 -7.58 -5.11 -3.56
N PHE A 524 -6.64 -6.04 -3.76
CA PHE A 524 -5.66 -5.94 -4.85
C PHE A 524 -6.31 -5.89 -6.25
N LYS A 525 -7.40 -6.62 -6.47
CA LYS A 525 -8.15 -6.60 -7.74
C LYS A 525 -8.85 -5.26 -7.98
N PHE A 526 -9.35 -4.66 -6.89
CA PHE A 526 -9.96 -3.34 -6.95
C PHE A 526 -8.90 -2.29 -7.31
N ALA A 527 -7.76 -2.31 -6.63
CA ALA A 527 -6.63 -1.42 -6.92
C ALA A 527 -6.11 -1.60 -8.36
N GLU A 528 -5.98 -2.85 -8.84
CA GLU A 528 -5.58 -3.13 -10.23
C GLU A 528 -6.59 -2.55 -11.24
N MET A 529 -7.88 -2.79 -11.03
CA MET A 529 -8.94 -2.26 -11.89
C MET A 529 -8.94 -0.73 -11.90
N GLU A 530 -8.87 -0.11 -10.72
CA GLU A 530 -8.80 1.35 -10.55
C GLU A 530 -7.59 1.94 -11.28
N MET A 531 -6.39 1.38 -11.07
CA MET A 531 -5.18 1.82 -11.74
C MET A 531 -5.32 1.75 -13.26
N LYS A 532 -5.76 0.60 -13.78
CA LYS A 532 -5.92 0.38 -15.22
C LYS A 532 -6.95 1.34 -15.81
N GLN A 533 -8.07 1.56 -15.14
CA GLN A 533 -9.11 2.49 -15.60
C GLN A 533 -8.56 3.91 -15.70
N ILE A 534 -7.95 4.43 -14.62
CA ILE A 534 -7.40 5.80 -14.59
C ILE A 534 -6.31 5.97 -15.67
N ILE A 535 -5.38 5.02 -15.77
CA ILE A 535 -4.32 5.06 -16.79
C ILE A 535 -4.92 5.03 -18.19
N SER A 536 -5.93 4.18 -18.44
CA SER A 536 -6.56 4.07 -19.74
C SER A 536 -7.24 5.37 -20.19
N THR A 537 -7.84 6.11 -19.25
CA THR A 537 -8.47 7.41 -19.53
C THR A 537 -7.41 8.50 -19.72
N LEU A 538 -6.44 8.60 -18.80
CA LEU A 538 -5.47 9.70 -18.80
C LEU A 538 -4.41 9.54 -19.89
N ALA A 539 -3.79 8.37 -20.05
CA ALA A 539 -2.70 8.18 -21.02
C ALA A 539 -3.19 8.27 -22.49
N CYS A 540 -4.47 8.00 -22.74
CA CYS A 540 -5.08 8.18 -24.05
C CYS A 540 -5.23 9.65 -24.47
N GLN A 541 -5.44 10.54 -23.50
CA GLN A 541 -5.85 11.92 -23.77
C GLN A 541 -4.78 12.95 -23.38
N LEU A 542 -3.91 12.58 -22.43
CA LEU A 542 -2.81 13.40 -21.93
C LEU A 542 -1.46 12.79 -22.29
N HIS A 543 -0.52 13.68 -22.59
CA HIS A 543 0.89 13.37 -22.73
C HIS A 543 1.61 13.91 -21.49
N PHE A 544 2.43 13.06 -20.88
CA PHE A 544 3.20 13.39 -19.69
C PHE A 544 4.69 13.40 -20.03
N SER A 545 5.41 14.38 -19.50
CA SER A 545 6.87 14.51 -19.60
C SER A 545 7.45 15.01 -18.28
N LEU A 546 8.75 14.84 -18.07
CA LEU A 546 9.41 15.36 -16.89
C LEU A 546 9.48 16.90 -16.93
N PRO A 547 9.47 17.59 -15.77
CA PRO A 547 9.57 19.05 -15.73
C PRO A 547 10.74 19.58 -16.55
N SER A 548 10.42 20.41 -17.55
CA SER A 548 11.37 20.95 -18.51
C SER A 548 11.93 22.32 -18.10
N ALA A 549 11.18 23.08 -17.29
CA ALA A 549 11.55 24.40 -16.81
C ALA A 549 12.81 24.35 -15.91
N ALA A 550 13.74 25.27 -16.17
CA ALA A 550 14.94 25.46 -15.38
C ALA A 550 14.90 26.77 -14.59
N ASN A 551 15.57 26.81 -13.44
CA ASN A 551 15.79 28.06 -12.69
C ASN A 551 16.84 28.96 -13.38
N CYS A 552 17.14 30.11 -12.76
CA CYS A 552 18.16 31.05 -13.23
C CYS A 552 19.56 30.42 -13.42
N ASP A 553 19.84 29.32 -12.72
CA ASP A 553 21.11 28.60 -12.77
C ASP A 553 21.10 27.44 -13.79
N GLY A 554 20.02 27.29 -14.57
CA GLY A 554 19.88 26.22 -15.56
C GLY A 554 19.55 24.84 -14.98
N VAL A 555 19.26 24.74 -13.69
CA VAL A 555 18.90 23.49 -13.01
C VAL A 555 17.41 23.22 -13.20
N LYS A 556 17.04 21.99 -13.57
CA LYS A 556 15.65 21.53 -13.68
C LYS A 556 15.18 20.88 -12.37
N LYS A 557 13.85 20.79 -12.18
CA LYS A 557 13.30 20.04 -11.04
C LYS A 557 13.62 18.55 -11.19
N GLU A 558 14.13 17.95 -10.11
CA GLU A 558 14.36 16.52 -10.02
C GLU A 558 13.36 15.92 -9.00
N VAL A 559 12.47 15.06 -9.50
CA VAL A 559 11.59 14.25 -8.65
C VAL A 559 12.39 13.10 -8.05
N TYR A 560 12.53 13.12 -6.74
CA TYR A 560 13.14 12.06 -5.95
C TYR A 560 12.08 11.31 -5.16
N TRP A 561 12.24 10.00 -5.03
CA TRP A 561 11.28 9.17 -4.31
C TRP A 561 11.86 8.69 -2.99
N ARG A 562 11.28 9.18 -1.89
CA ARG A 562 11.69 8.88 -0.52
C ARG A 562 10.90 7.70 0.04
N MET A 563 11.46 6.97 1.00
CA MET A 563 10.87 5.75 1.58
C MET A 563 10.45 5.94 3.04
N ASP A 564 9.41 6.71 3.32
CA ASP A 564 8.93 6.99 4.69
C ASP A 564 7.91 5.96 5.20
N GLY A 565 8.10 4.68 4.87
CA GLY A 565 7.11 3.61 5.07
C GLY A 565 6.20 3.43 3.84
N LEU A 566 5.80 4.53 3.21
CA LEU A 566 5.33 4.57 1.81
C LEU A 566 6.39 5.23 0.93
N GLN A 567 6.43 4.85 -0.35
CA GLN A 567 7.28 5.51 -1.33
C GLN A 567 6.65 6.83 -1.81
N VAL A 568 7.16 7.99 -1.39
CA VAL A 568 6.53 9.28 -1.72
C VAL A 568 7.44 10.14 -2.59
N PRO A 569 6.90 10.85 -3.61
CA PRO A 569 7.69 11.74 -4.45
C PRO A 569 7.89 13.08 -3.75
N VAL A 570 9.11 13.60 -3.81
CA VAL A 570 9.53 14.91 -3.30
C VAL A 570 10.48 15.55 -4.31
N ILE A 571 10.71 16.86 -4.21
CA ILE A 571 11.62 17.58 -5.11
C ILE A 571 12.97 17.83 -4.44
N ARG A 572 14.06 17.54 -5.15
CA ARG A 572 15.42 17.85 -4.67
C ARG A 572 15.68 19.36 -4.62
N PRO A 573 16.57 19.83 -3.73
CA PRO A 573 17.09 21.19 -3.81
C PRO A 573 17.78 21.40 -5.17
N PRO A 574 17.73 22.60 -5.77
CA PRO A 574 17.27 23.86 -5.15
C PRO A 574 15.76 24.11 -5.23
N HIS A 575 14.99 23.30 -5.98
CA HIS A 575 13.57 23.57 -6.23
C HIS A 575 12.63 23.08 -5.13
N GLY A 576 13.08 22.15 -4.29
CA GLY A 576 12.30 21.57 -3.22
C GLY A 576 13.09 21.42 -1.92
N ASP A 577 12.41 20.91 -0.91
CA ASP A 577 12.88 20.79 0.47
C ASP A 577 13.11 19.33 0.91
N LEU A 578 12.97 18.37 -0.02
CA LEU A 578 12.94 16.92 0.22
C LEU A 578 11.90 16.48 1.26
N LYS A 579 10.91 17.30 1.61
CA LYS A 579 9.91 17.04 2.65
C LYS A 579 8.49 17.10 2.11
N THR A 580 8.18 18.12 1.34
CA THR A 580 6.87 18.38 0.75
C THR A 580 6.62 17.38 -0.36
N MET A 581 5.60 16.53 -0.18
CA MET A 581 5.20 15.53 -1.16
C MET A 581 4.59 16.23 -2.38
N GLN A 582 5.16 15.95 -3.55
CA GLN A 582 4.71 16.49 -4.83
C GLN A 582 5.32 15.68 -5.97
N CYS A 583 4.58 15.53 -7.06
CA CYS A 583 5.03 14.90 -8.30
C CYS A 583 4.68 15.80 -9.49
N PRO A 584 5.40 16.92 -9.67
CA PRO A 584 5.22 17.79 -10.83
C PRO A 584 5.60 17.05 -12.11
N LEU A 585 4.69 17.06 -13.08
CA LEU A 585 4.91 16.59 -14.44
C LEU A 585 4.48 17.68 -15.43
N ASP A 586 5.17 17.74 -16.56
CA ASP A 586 4.81 18.58 -17.69
C ASP A 586 3.71 17.86 -18.50
N VAL A 587 2.51 18.43 -18.50
CA VAL A 587 1.28 17.83 -19.07
C VAL A 587 0.75 18.67 -20.24
N ARG A 588 0.30 17.98 -21.30
CA ARG A 588 -0.43 18.58 -22.42
C ARG A 588 -1.43 17.58 -23.00
N LEU A 589 -2.34 18.06 -23.85
CA LEU A 589 -3.17 17.16 -24.67
C LEU A 589 -2.30 16.37 -25.65
N VAL A 590 -2.77 15.14 -25.94
CA VAL A 590 -2.15 14.23 -26.92
C VAL A 590 -2.22 14.81 -28.33
N ARG A 591 -1.17 14.57 -29.10
CA ARG A 591 -1.02 14.92 -30.53
C ARG A 591 -0.88 13.65 -31.35
N ASN A 592 -1.10 13.76 -32.67
CA ASN A 592 -0.93 12.63 -33.58
C ASN A 592 0.51 12.05 -33.57
N SER A 593 1.52 12.88 -33.27
CA SER A 593 2.92 12.45 -33.13
C SER A 593 3.20 11.60 -31.88
N ASP A 594 2.26 11.51 -30.93
CA ASP A 594 2.44 10.77 -29.68
C ASP A 594 2.00 9.30 -29.79
N PHE A 595 1.56 8.87 -30.97
CA PHE A 595 1.20 7.48 -31.26
C PHE A 595 2.35 6.82 -32.03
N LEU A 596 2.53 5.51 -31.79
CA LEU A 596 3.39 4.65 -32.61
C LEU A 596 2.72 4.24 -33.92
#